data_AF-A0A2T6ZQ70-F1
#
_entry.id   AF-A0A2T6ZQ70-F1
#
_cell.length_a   1.000
_cell.length_b   1.000
_cell.length_c   1.000
_cell.angle_alpha   90.00
_cell.angle_beta   90.00
_cell.angle_gamma   90.00
#
_symmetry.space_group_name_H-M   'P 1'
#
loop_
_entity.id
_entity.type
_entity.pdbx_description
1 polymer ?
#
loop_
_entity_poly.entity_id
_entity_poly.type
_entity_poly.pdbx_seq_one_letter_code
_entity_poly.pdbx_strand_id
1 'polypeptide(L)'
;MATVNVLKWATKEIGETLYNAGSGTPYYAYANLRGGSILRSLEAIRTEMRVESGHLEVELQKQATELQQQSTKLSELEKTHSAELARHAQWQRNHTPAFIKLYGIPHESAKHYLELKTLVGTINKRATILGNRCRSLRRWNQQLEEDFLRVLDIFNTASEEELHRFEHDNMHKTPERKAVSRMAQA
;
A
#
# COMPACT_ATOMS: atom_id res chain seq x y z
N MET A 1 -27.11 18.96 25.59
CA MET A 1 -28.21 19.82 25.07
C MET A 1 -29.45 19.92 26.00
N ALA A 2 -29.42 19.39 27.24
CA ALA A 2 -30.60 19.39 28.13
C ALA A 2 -30.66 20.57 29.14
N THR A 3 -29.52 21.20 29.47
CA THR A 3 -29.42 22.35 30.38
C THR A 3 -30.19 23.59 29.91
N VAL A 4 -30.32 23.76 28.59
CA VAL A 4 -31.11 24.84 27.98
C VAL A 4 -32.62 24.63 28.20
N ASN A 5 -33.09 23.39 28.39
CA ASN A 5 -34.52 23.09 28.46
C ASN A 5 -35.12 23.33 29.85
N VAL A 6 -34.37 23.11 30.93
CA VAL A 6 -34.87 23.37 32.31
C VAL A 6 -34.98 24.87 32.58
N LEU A 7 -33.99 25.65 32.11
CA LEU A 7 -34.06 27.12 32.11
C LEU A 7 -35.22 27.64 31.25
N LYS A 8 -35.45 27.04 30.07
CA LYS A 8 -36.59 27.39 29.20
C LYS A 8 -37.95 27.13 29.85
N TRP A 9 -38.10 26.04 30.58
CA TRP A 9 -39.38 25.70 31.23
C TRP A 9 -39.71 26.69 32.35
N ALA A 10 -38.74 27.02 33.20
CA ALA A 10 -38.91 28.05 34.23
C ALA A 10 -39.17 29.46 33.64
N THR A 11 -38.57 29.81 32.50
CA THR A 11 -38.85 31.09 31.83
C THR A 11 -40.23 31.16 31.19
N LYS A 12 -40.83 30.02 30.79
CA LYS A 12 -42.15 30.00 30.13
C LYS A 12 -43.29 30.27 31.13
N GLU A 13 -43.20 29.70 32.33
CA GLU A 13 -44.19 29.93 33.41
C GLU A 13 -44.18 31.39 33.91
N ILE A 14 -43.01 32.05 33.85
CA ILE A 14 -42.87 33.45 34.25
C ILE A 14 -43.30 34.41 33.12
N GLY A 15 -43.16 34.01 31.85
CA GLY A 15 -43.58 34.82 30.70
C GLY A 15 -45.10 34.99 30.58
N GLU A 16 -45.88 33.97 30.95
CA GLU A 16 -47.36 34.02 30.86
C GLU A 16 -48.02 34.83 31.99
N THR A 17 -47.34 35.01 33.12
CA THR A 17 -47.85 35.85 34.23
C THR A 17 -47.54 37.35 34.06
N LEU A 18 -46.61 37.73 33.18
CA LEU A 18 -46.21 39.12 32.95
C LEU A 18 -46.95 39.82 31.79
N TYR A 19 -47.69 39.08 30.95
CA TYR A 19 -48.37 39.67 29.79
C TYR A 19 -49.70 40.39 30.11
N ASN A 20 -50.13 40.42 31.38
CA ASN A 20 -51.41 41.04 31.79
C ASN A 20 -51.29 42.26 32.71
N ALA A 21 -50.08 42.78 32.96
CA ALA A 21 -49.90 44.02 33.72
C ALA A 21 -49.33 45.11 32.80
N GLY A 22 -50.21 45.90 32.19
CA GLY A 22 -49.84 47.02 31.33
C GLY A 22 -49.01 48.08 32.08
N SER A 23 -47.69 48.08 31.87
CA SER A 23 -46.83 49.26 31.99
C SER A 23 -45.45 48.95 31.40
N GLY A 24 -45.00 49.78 30.46
CA GLY A 24 -43.83 49.57 29.61
C GLY A 24 -42.47 49.77 30.29
N THR A 25 -42.16 48.97 31.29
CA THR A 25 -40.79 48.85 31.84
C THR A 25 -40.34 47.39 31.79
N PRO A 26 -39.14 47.07 31.27
CA PRO A 26 -38.64 45.70 31.28
C PRO A 26 -38.39 45.27 32.72
N TYR A 27 -39.34 44.51 33.28
CA TYR A 27 -39.13 43.80 34.53
C TYR A 27 -38.14 42.68 34.27
N TYR A 28 -36.92 42.79 34.81
CA TYR A 28 -36.07 41.63 34.98
C TYR A 28 -36.80 40.68 35.95
N ALA A 29 -37.28 39.57 35.41
CA ALA A 29 -37.88 38.51 36.19
C ALA A 29 -36.79 37.84 37.05
N TYR A 30 -36.57 38.34 38.26
CA TYR A 30 -35.86 37.60 39.27
C TYR A 30 -36.83 36.54 39.81
N ALA A 31 -36.62 35.28 39.42
CA ALA A 31 -37.31 34.17 40.05
C ALA A 31 -36.94 34.18 41.55
N ASN A 32 -37.90 34.52 42.41
CA ASN A 32 -37.72 34.58 43.85
C ASN A 32 -37.73 33.15 44.41
N LEU A 33 -36.68 32.41 44.05
CA LEU A 33 -36.48 31.03 44.44
C LEU A 33 -36.08 31.03 45.92
N ARG A 34 -36.98 30.56 46.79
CA ARG A 34 -36.66 30.34 48.21
C ARG A 34 -35.38 29.50 48.29
N GLY A 35 -34.48 29.74 49.26
CA GLY A 35 -33.15 29.11 49.31
C GLY A 35 -33.14 27.58 49.08
N GLY A 36 -34.19 26.86 49.49
CA GLY A 36 -34.34 25.43 49.24
C GLY A 36 -34.67 24.99 47.80
N SER A 37 -35.15 25.86 46.91
CA SER A 37 -35.32 25.53 45.48
C SER A 37 -34.04 25.78 44.68
N ILE A 38 -33.27 26.83 45.01
CA ILE A 38 -31.95 27.09 44.41
C ILE A 38 -30.99 25.93 44.70
N LEU A 39 -30.93 25.48 45.96
CA LEU A 39 -30.05 24.38 46.35
C LEU A 39 -30.37 23.08 45.61
N ARG A 40 -31.67 22.76 45.43
CA ARG A 40 -32.10 21.57 44.67
C ARG A 40 -31.72 21.65 43.19
N SER A 41 -31.87 22.82 42.56
CA SER A 41 -31.46 23.01 41.16
C SER A 41 -29.94 22.92 40.99
N LEU A 42 -29.16 23.49 41.92
CA LEU A 42 -27.70 23.36 41.90
C LEU A 42 -27.24 21.92 42.13
N GLU A 43 -27.92 21.18 42.98
CA GLU A 43 -27.65 19.77 43.23
C GLU A 43 -27.96 18.91 42.00
N ALA A 44 -29.08 19.17 41.32
CA ALA A 44 -29.41 18.53 40.04
C ALA A 44 -28.34 18.79 38.97
N ILE A 45 -27.94 20.05 38.78
CA ILE A 45 -26.87 20.43 37.83
C ILE A 45 -25.54 19.75 38.19
N ARG A 46 -25.18 19.70 39.49
CA ARG A 46 -23.98 19.01 39.95
C ARG A 46 -24.02 17.52 39.63
N THR A 47 -25.18 16.86 39.82
CA THR A 47 -25.32 15.44 39.49
C THR A 47 -25.24 15.19 37.99
N GLU A 48 -25.88 16.03 37.16
CA GLU A 48 -25.81 15.93 35.71
C GLU A 48 -24.39 16.12 35.19
N MET A 49 -23.67 17.15 35.65
CA MET A 49 -22.28 17.38 35.27
C MET A 49 -21.38 16.21 35.68
N ARG A 50 -21.62 15.60 36.85
CA ARG A 50 -20.88 14.43 37.31
C ARG A 50 -21.12 13.22 36.41
N VAL A 51 -22.36 13.01 35.98
CA VAL A 51 -22.72 11.95 35.04
C VAL A 51 -22.06 12.19 33.68
N GLU A 52 -22.15 13.41 33.14
CA GLU A 52 -21.55 13.77 31.85
C GLU A 52 -20.02 13.64 31.88
N SER A 53 -19.36 14.10 32.95
CA SER A 53 -17.92 13.92 33.16
C SER A 53 -17.54 12.43 33.18
N GLY A 54 -18.33 11.59 33.86
CA GLY A 54 -18.08 10.15 33.88
C GLY A 54 -18.22 9.48 32.50
N HIS A 55 -19.20 9.92 31.69
CA HIS A 55 -19.34 9.41 30.32
C HIS A 55 -18.16 9.83 29.45
N LEU A 56 -17.70 11.08 29.56
CA LEU A 56 -16.55 11.58 28.82
C LEU A 56 -15.26 10.86 29.23
N GLU A 57 -15.06 10.57 30.51
CA GLU A 57 -13.92 9.78 30.99
C GLU A 57 -13.90 8.37 30.39
N VAL A 58 -15.06 7.70 30.36
CA VAL A 58 -15.18 6.36 29.76
C VAL A 58 -14.91 6.40 28.25
N GLU A 59 -15.45 7.39 27.53
CA GLU A 59 -15.23 7.51 26.09
C GLU A 59 -13.76 7.84 25.76
N LEU A 60 -13.13 8.73 26.53
CA LEU A 60 -11.70 9.02 26.38
C LEU A 60 -10.84 7.79 26.66
N GLN A 61 -11.17 7.01 27.69
CA GLN A 61 -10.44 5.79 28.02
C GLN A 61 -10.59 4.75 26.91
N LYS A 62 -11.80 4.61 26.36
CA LYS A 62 -12.06 3.75 25.20
C LYS A 62 -11.21 4.17 23.99
N GLN A 63 -11.23 5.45 23.62
CA GLN A 63 -10.42 5.97 22.53
C GLN A 63 -8.92 5.76 22.74
N ALA A 64 -8.42 5.96 23.96
CA ALA A 64 -7.03 5.70 24.30
C ALA A 64 -6.65 4.22 24.08
N THR A 65 -7.52 3.29 24.48
CA THR A 65 -7.28 1.85 24.26
C THR A 65 -7.33 1.47 22.77
N GLU A 66 -8.24 2.05 22.00
CA GLU A 66 -8.35 1.81 20.56
C GLU A 66 -7.10 2.33 19.82
N LEU A 67 -6.65 3.55 20.14
CA LEU A 67 -5.41 4.11 19.58
C LEU A 67 -4.19 3.28 19.94
N GLN A 68 -4.12 2.77 21.18
CA GLN A 68 -3.03 1.89 21.59
C GLN A 68 -3.03 0.58 20.79
N GLN A 69 -4.19 -0.04 20.57
CA GLN A 69 -4.33 -1.24 19.74
C GLN A 69 -3.96 -1.00 18.27
N GLN A 70 -4.36 0.14 17.72
CA GLN A 70 -3.98 0.53 16.36
C GLN A 70 -2.47 0.73 16.25
N SER A 71 -1.85 1.39 17.23
CA SER A 71 -0.40 1.60 17.26
C SER A 71 0.36 0.28 17.33
N THR A 72 -0.07 -0.68 18.15
CA THR A 72 0.58 -1.99 18.23
C THR A 72 0.46 -2.75 16.90
N LYS A 73 -0.71 -2.70 16.27
CA LYS A 73 -0.93 -3.36 14.97
C LYS A 73 -0.07 -2.75 13.86
N LEU A 74 0.07 -1.43 13.83
CA LEU A 74 0.96 -0.75 12.88
C LEU A 74 2.42 -1.14 13.10
N SER A 75 2.87 -1.19 14.35
CA SER A 75 4.24 -1.60 14.67
C SER A 75 4.54 -3.03 14.23
N GLU A 76 3.59 -3.95 14.40
CA GLU A 76 3.71 -5.33 13.90
C GLU A 76 3.79 -5.37 12.37
N LEU A 77 2.93 -4.62 11.68
CA LEU A 77 2.95 -4.54 10.21
C LEU A 77 4.26 -3.97 9.66
N GLU A 78 4.82 -2.95 10.32
CA GLU A 78 6.12 -2.39 9.95
C GLU A 78 7.25 -3.42 10.12
N LYS A 79 7.21 -4.21 11.20
CA LYS A 79 8.16 -5.31 11.42
C LYS A 79 8.02 -6.41 10.37
N THR A 80 6.81 -6.81 10.01
CA THR A 80 6.60 -7.83 8.97
C THR A 80 7.06 -7.32 7.61
N HIS A 81 6.68 -6.09 7.25
CA HIS A 81 7.05 -5.50 5.96
C HIS A 81 8.57 -5.31 5.84
N SER A 82 9.23 -4.84 6.89
CA SER A 82 10.71 -4.73 6.89
C SER A 82 11.39 -6.09 6.78
N ALA A 83 10.87 -7.13 7.44
CA ALA A 83 11.38 -8.49 7.30
C ALA A 83 11.19 -9.05 5.88
N GLU A 84 10.06 -8.76 5.23
CA GLU A 84 9.80 -9.14 3.84
C GLU A 84 10.75 -8.45 2.87
N LEU A 85 10.95 -7.13 3.00
CA LEU A 85 11.92 -6.39 2.19
C LEU A 85 13.34 -6.94 2.35
N ALA A 86 13.75 -7.27 3.58
CA ALA A 86 15.05 -7.87 3.84
C ALA A 86 15.19 -9.25 3.16
N ARG A 87 14.16 -10.09 3.24
CA ARG A 87 14.13 -11.39 2.55
C ARG A 87 14.22 -11.22 1.03
N HIS A 88 13.48 -10.27 0.46
CA HIS A 88 13.52 -10.01 -0.98
C HIS A 88 14.91 -9.52 -1.43
N ALA A 89 15.51 -8.58 -0.69
CA ALA A 89 16.87 -8.09 -0.98
C ALA A 89 17.92 -9.21 -0.86
N GLN A 90 17.79 -10.08 0.15
CA GLN A 90 18.68 -11.23 0.30
C GLN A 90 18.50 -12.24 -0.84
N TRP A 91 17.26 -12.51 -1.24
CA TRP A 91 16.97 -13.37 -2.39
C TRP A 91 17.62 -12.81 -3.66
N GLN A 92 17.46 -11.52 -3.94
CA GLN A 92 18.10 -10.85 -5.08
C GLN A 92 19.62 -10.98 -5.03
N ARG A 93 20.26 -10.72 -3.88
CA ARG A 93 21.73 -10.87 -3.74
C ARG A 93 22.22 -12.28 -4.07
N ASN A 94 21.48 -13.30 -3.64
CA ASN A 94 21.91 -14.69 -3.80
C ASN A 94 21.60 -15.23 -5.21
N HIS A 95 20.46 -14.85 -5.80
CA HIS A 95 19.95 -15.49 -7.01
C HIS A 95 20.23 -14.67 -8.27
N THR A 96 20.31 -13.34 -8.19
CA THR A 96 20.57 -12.50 -9.37
C THR A 96 21.91 -12.83 -10.04
N PRO A 97 23.04 -13.01 -9.32
CA PRO A 97 24.29 -13.38 -9.98
C PRO A 97 24.25 -14.77 -10.63
N ALA A 98 23.61 -15.75 -9.98
CA ALA A 98 23.44 -17.09 -10.52
C ALA A 98 22.52 -17.10 -11.76
N PHE A 99 21.44 -16.33 -11.71
CA PHE A 99 20.51 -16.14 -12.82
C PHE A 99 21.20 -15.49 -14.01
N ILE A 100 21.87 -14.34 -13.81
CA ILE A 100 22.63 -13.66 -14.87
C ILE A 100 23.69 -14.58 -15.45
N LYS A 101 24.39 -15.36 -14.61
CA LYS A 101 25.40 -16.32 -15.08
C LYS A 101 24.80 -17.38 -16.01
N LEU A 102 23.63 -17.93 -15.69
CA LEU A 102 22.99 -18.99 -16.47
C LEU A 102 22.26 -18.46 -17.71
N TYR A 103 21.48 -17.39 -17.54
CA TYR A 103 20.57 -16.87 -18.57
C TYR A 103 21.19 -15.73 -19.39
N GLY A 104 22.27 -15.12 -18.91
CA GLY A 104 22.99 -14.06 -19.62
C GLY A 104 22.26 -12.71 -19.64
N ILE A 105 21.16 -12.60 -18.88
CA ILE A 105 20.30 -11.42 -18.81
C ILE A 105 19.91 -11.11 -17.35
N PRO A 106 19.63 -9.84 -17.01
CA PRO A 106 19.03 -9.47 -15.74
C PRO A 106 17.63 -10.09 -15.59
N HIS A 107 17.25 -10.42 -14.35
CA HIS A 107 15.91 -10.97 -14.06
C HIS A 107 14.78 -10.01 -14.45
N GLU A 108 14.99 -8.71 -14.26
CA GLU A 108 14.03 -7.64 -14.57
C GLU A 108 13.73 -7.54 -16.07
N SER A 109 14.76 -7.73 -16.91
CA SER A 109 14.63 -7.70 -18.37
C SER A 109 14.02 -8.97 -18.94
N ALA A 110 13.99 -10.07 -18.16
CA ALA A 110 13.52 -11.37 -18.63
C ALA A 110 12.10 -11.32 -19.20
N LYS A 111 11.22 -10.51 -18.59
CA LYS A 111 9.82 -10.37 -19.04
C LYS A 111 9.71 -9.87 -20.48
N HIS A 112 10.56 -8.93 -20.88
CA HIS A 112 10.56 -8.35 -22.23
C HIS A 112 10.88 -9.39 -23.31
N TYR A 113 11.66 -10.41 -22.96
CA TYR A 113 12.06 -11.44 -23.90
C TYR A 113 11.08 -12.61 -23.98
N LEU A 114 10.14 -12.76 -23.04
CA LEU A 114 9.22 -13.91 -22.99
C LEU A 114 8.30 -14.01 -24.21
N GLU A 115 8.03 -12.88 -24.86
CA GLU A 115 7.17 -12.80 -26.05
C GLU A 115 7.90 -13.24 -27.33
N LEU A 116 9.23 -13.35 -27.28
CA LEU A 116 10.10 -13.64 -28.41
C LEU A 116 10.59 -15.08 -28.36
N LYS A 117 9.84 -15.98 -29.02
CA LYS A 117 10.08 -17.44 -28.98
C LYS A 117 11.51 -17.83 -29.35
N THR A 118 12.09 -17.15 -30.33
CA THR A 118 13.47 -17.38 -30.80
C THR A 118 14.47 -17.06 -29.70
N LEU A 119 14.31 -15.90 -29.05
CA LEU A 119 15.21 -15.45 -28.01
C LEU A 119 15.09 -16.30 -26.75
N VAL A 120 13.86 -16.62 -26.32
CA VAL A 120 13.60 -17.60 -25.24
C VAL A 120 14.29 -18.93 -25.53
N GLY A 121 14.20 -19.42 -26.77
CA GLY A 121 14.89 -20.64 -27.19
C GLY A 121 16.41 -20.56 -26.99
N THR A 122 17.04 -19.47 -27.45
CA THR A 122 18.49 -19.28 -27.30
C THR A 122 18.93 -19.14 -25.84
N ILE A 123 18.20 -18.37 -25.04
CA ILE A 123 18.45 -18.16 -23.61
C ILE A 123 18.35 -19.49 -22.85
N ASN A 124 17.28 -20.26 -23.07
CA ASN A 124 17.08 -21.56 -22.41
C ASN A 124 18.15 -22.57 -22.83
N LYS A 125 18.56 -22.54 -24.10
CA LYS A 125 19.63 -23.41 -24.60
C LYS A 125 20.96 -23.12 -23.91
N ARG A 126 21.35 -21.84 -23.80
CA ARG A 126 22.52 -21.39 -23.03
C ARG A 126 22.45 -21.88 -21.58
N ALA A 127 21.35 -21.61 -20.89
CA ALA A 127 21.15 -22.03 -19.52
C ALA A 127 21.25 -23.55 -19.35
N THR A 128 20.69 -24.32 -20.28
CA THR A 128 20.76 -25.79 -20.28
C THR A 128 22.19 -26.29 -20.43
N ILE A 129 22.96 -25.74 -21.37
CA ILE A 129 24.36 -26.16 -21.59
C ILE A 129 25.23 -25.78 -20.39
N LEU A 130 25.07 -24.57 -19.83
CA LEU A 130 25.84 -24.12 -18.69
C LEU A 130 25.48 -24.84 -17.38
N GLY A 131 24.19 -25.18 -17.20
CA GLY A 131 23.68 -25.91 -16.04
C GLY A 131 23.96 -27.40 -16.07
N ASN A 132 23.95 -28.03 -17.25
CA ASN A 132 24.14 -29.49 -17.41
C ASN A 132 25.53 -29.84 -17.98
N ARG A 133 26.59 -29.43 -17.29
CA ARG A 133 28.00 -29.61 -17.72
C ARG A 133 28.39 -31.08 -18.01
N CYS A 134 27.69 -32.05 -17.44
CA CYS A 134 28.00 -33.47 -17.60
C CYS A 134 27.25 -34.16 -18.75
N ARG A 135 26.21 -33.53 -19.34
CA ARG A 135 25.35 -34.15 -20.36
C ARG A 135 25.45 -33.51 -21.75
N SER A 136 25.98 -32.29 -21.86
CA SER A 136 26.16 -31.66 -23.17
C SER A 136 27.50 -32.09 -23.78
N LEU A 137 27.44 -32.83 -24.89
CA LEU A 137 28.64 -33.11 -25.71
C LEU A 137 29.25 -31.83 -26.28
N ARG A 138 28.43 -30.77 -26.39
CA ARG A 138 28.82 -29.44 -26.85
C ARG A 138 28.97 -28.50 -25.66
N ARG A 139 30.06 -27.74 -25.65
CA ARG A 139 30.33 -26.72 -24.63
C ARG A 139 29.91 -25.36 -25.15
N TRP A 140 29.29 -24.57 -24.27
CA TRP A 140 29.13 -23.15 -24.50
C TRP A 140 30.51 -22.51 -24.55
N ASN A 141 30.91 -22.02 -25.72
CA ASN A 141 32.23 -21.49 -25.98
C ASN A 141 32.18 -19.96 -26.17
N GLN A 142 33.34 -19.32 -26.27
CA GLN A 142 33.43 -17.87 -26.40
C GLN A 142 32.72 -17.34 -27.65
N GLN A 143 32.80 -18.05 -28.78
CA GLN A 143 32.10 -17.66 -30.01
C GLN A 143 30.58 -17.64 -29.84
N LEU A 144 30.01 -18.64 -29.15
CA LEU A 144 28.59 -18.70 -28.86
C LEU A 144 28.17 -17.62 -27.86
N GLU A 145 29.04 -17.25 -26.92
CA GLU A 145 28.79 -16.13 -26.01
C GLU A 145 28.77 -14.78 -26.75
N GLU A 146 29.72 -14.55 -27.66
CA GLU A 146 29.76 -13.33 -28.48
C GLU A 146 28.55 -13.25 -29.43
N ASP A 147 28.18 -14.37 -30.04
CA ASP A 147 26.97 -14.50 -30.86
C ASP A 147 25.70 -14.20 -30.03
N PHE A 148 25.64 -14.70 -28.79
CA PHE A 148 24.53 -14.46 -27.88
C PHE A 148 24.41 -12.99 -27.47
N LEU A 149 25.53 -12.36 -27.09
CA LEU A 149 25.54 -10.95 -26.72
C LEU A 149 25.16 -10.05 -27.89
N ARG A 150 25.62 -10.37 -29.11
CA ARG A 150 25.25 -9.62 -30.32
C ARG A 150 23.75 -9.73 -30.62
N VAL A 151 23.19 -10.92 -30.45
CA VAL A 151 21.74 -11.12 -30.62
C VAL A 151 21.00 -10.29 -29.56
N LEU A 152 21.37 -10.38 -28.28
CA LEU A 152 20.74 -9.59 -27.22
C LEU A 152 20.79 -8.09 -27.47
N ASP A 153 21.93 -7.57 -27.94
CA ASP A 153 22.11 -6.15 -28.23
C ASP A 153 21.09 -5.66 -29.26
N ILE A 154 20.94 -6.40 -30.36
CA ILE A 154 19.98 -6.08 -31.41
C ILE A 154 18.55 -6.11 -30.87
N PHE A 155 18.23 -7.13 -30.07
CA PHE A 155 16.91 -7.24 -29.45
C PHE A 155 16.60 -6.09 -28.47
N ASN A 156 17.61 -5.51 -27.84
CA ASN A 156 17.45 -4.36 -26.95
C ASN A 156 17.36 -3.02 -27.69
N THR A 157 17.92 -2.94 -28.90
CA THR A 157 17.94 -1.71 -29.70
C THR A 157 16.86 -1.65 -30.79
N ALA A 158 16.33 -2.79 -31.20
CA ALA A 158 15.37 -2.90 -32.30
C ALA A 158 13.97 -2.41 -31.88
N SER A 159 13.21 -1.87 -32.83
CA SER A 159 11.80 -1.53 -32.61
C SER A 159 10.92 -2.80 -32.54
N GLU A 160 9.74 -2.72 -31.92
CA GLU A 160 8.80 -3.86 -31.87
C GLU A 160 8.48 -4.44 -33.25
N GLU A 161 8.40 -3.59 -34.28
CA GLU A 161 8.16 -3.99 -35.66
C GLU A 161 9.35 -4.78 -36.26
N GLU A 162 10.58 -4.37 -35.93
CA GLU A 162 11.80 -5.08 -36.33
C GLU A 162 11.93 -6.42 -35.61
N LEU A 163 11.54 -6.47 -34.33
CA LEU A 163 11.50 -7.69 -33.53
C LEU A 163 10.50 -8.70 -34.09
N HIS A 164 9.29 -8.26 -34.45
CA HIS A 164 8.28 -9.10 -35.06
C HIS A 164 8.70 -9.61 -36.45
N ARG A 165 9.32 -8.76 -37.28
CA ARG A 165 9.92 -9.20 -38.55
C ARG A 165 10.99 -10.25 -38.31
N PHE A 166 11.85 -10.05 -37.31
CA PHE A 166 12.90 -11.01 -36.98
C PHE A 166 12.33 -12.37 -36.57
N GLU A 167 11.23 -12.43 -35.83
CA GLU A 167 10.54 -13.68 -35.44
C GLU A 167 9.92 -14.40 -36.65
N HIS A 168 9.28 -13.66 -37.56
CA HIS A 168 8.41 -14.24 -38.60
C HIS A 168 9.09 -14.46 -39.96
N ASP A 169 10.12 -13.70 -40.32
CA ASP A 169 10.78 -13.86 -41.61
C ASP A 169 11.81 -15.00 -41.61
N ASN A 170 11.69 -15.90 -42.60
CA ASN A 170 12.63 -16.98 -42.93
C ASN A 170 13.91 -16.46 -43.60
N MET A 171 14.47 -15.35 -43.13
CA MET A 171 15.71 -14.79 -43.67
C MET A 171 16.94 -15.47 -43.05
N HIS A 172 17.34 -16.64 -43.58
CA HIS A 172 18.64 -17.27 -43.29
C HIS A 172 19.88 -16.43 -43.71
N LYS A 173 19.68 -15.19 -44.14
CA LYS A 173 20.71 -14.33 -44.73
C LYS A 173 21.38 -13.40 -43.72
N THR A 174 20.73 -13.05 -42.61
CA THR A 174 21.29 -12.10 -41.65
C THR A 174 22.32 -12.77 -40.73
N PRO A 175 23.41 -12.07 -40.38
CA PRO A 175 24.43 -12.61 -39.48
C PRO A 175 23.87 -13.02 -38.10
N GLU A 176 22.78 -12.40 -37.66
CA GLU A 176 22.06 -12.66 -36.41
C GLU A 176 21.29 -13.98 -36.46
N ARG A 177 20.50 -14.23 -37.51
CA ARG A 177 19.82 -15.52 -37.68
C ARG A 177 20.83 -16.66 -37.84
N LYS A 178 22.00 -16.39 -38.42
CA LYS A 178 23.13 -17.34 -38.44
C LYS A 178 23.68 -17.59 -37.03
N ALA A 179 23.86 -16.55 -36.23
CA ALA A 179 24.27 -16.66 -34.82
C ALA A 179 23.24 -17.47 -34.00
N VAL A 180 21.95 -17.15 -34.13
CA VAL A 180 20.84 -17.91 -33.53
C VAL A 180 20.86 -19.38 -33.98
N SER A 181 21.07 -19.64 -35.27
CA SER A 181 21.13 -21.01 -35.80
C SER A 181 22.32 -21.79 -35.24
N ARG A 182 23.50 -21.15 -35.12
CA ARG A 182 24.69 -21.75 -34.47
C ARG A 182 24.41 -22.09 -33.01
N MET A 183 23.79 -21.17 -32.27
CA MET A 183 23.39 -21.39 -30.87
C MET A 183 22.32 -22.48 -30.73
N ALA A 184 21.36 -22.56 -31.65
CA ALA A 184 20.32 -23.59 -31.64
C ALA A 184 20.90 -24.99 -31.92
N GLN A 185 21.93 -25.05 -32.76
CA GLN A 185 22.64 -26.29 -33.08
C GLN A 185 23.65 -26.71 -31.99
N ALA A 186 24.09 -25.79 -31.12
CA ALA A 186 24.98 -26.06 -29.99
C ALA A 186 24.38 -27.07 -29.00
#